data_AF-A0A3B8QWM8-F1
#
_entry.id   AF-A0A3B8QWM8-F1
#
_cell.length_a   1.000
_cell.length_b   1.000
_cell.length_c   1.000
_cell.angle_alpha   90.00
_cell.angle_beta   90.00
_cell.angle_gamma   90.00
#
_symmetry.space_group_name_H-M   'P 1'
#
loop_
_entity.id
_entity.type
_entity.pdbx_description
1 polymer ?
#
loop_
_entity_poly.entity_id
_entity_poly.type
_entity_poly.pdbx_seq_one_letter_code
_entity_poly.pdbx_strand_id
1 'polypeptide(L)'
;MRLRSKALVGSGLFRDNRAAHLKALSQIQVAADFASQGGGELSRARHLSRGKMLPRNRVSNLLDPGSPFLEIGATAAHGMYD
;
A
#
# COMPACT_ATOMS: atom_id res chain seq x y z
N MET A 1 14.69 -30.64 6.52
CA MET A 1 14.54 -30.68 5.05
C MET A 1 15.04 -29.35 4.48
N ARG A 2 15.96 -29.36 3.50
CA ARG A 2 16.57 -28.12 2.95
C ARG A 2 16.06 -27.89 1.53
N LEU A 3 15.44 -26.74 1.30
CA LEU A 3 15.04 -26.33 -0.06
C LEU A 3 16.26 -25.88 -0.85
N ARG A 4 16.41 -26.39 -2.07
CA ARG A 4 17.40 -25.91 -3.05
C ARG A 4 16.65 -25.22 -4.19
N SER A 5 16.81 -23.91 -4.30
CA SER A 5 16.26 -23.14 -5.41
C SER A 5 16.99 -23.48 -6.72
N LYS A 6 16.23 -23.57 -7.82
CA LYS A 6 16.76 -23.69 -9.18
C LYS A 6 16.81 -22.34 -9.91
N ALA A 7 16.44 -21.25 -9.25
CA ALA A 7 16.45 -19.91 -9.85
C ALA A 7 17.89 -19.42 -10.07
N LEU A 8 18.20 -19.02 -11.30
CA LEU A 8 19.50 -18.46 -11.68
C LEU A 8 19.45 -16.93 -11.64
N VAL A 9 19.79 -16.34 -10.50
CA VAL A 9 19.64 -14.90 -10.24
C VAL A 9 20.41 -13.98 -11.20
N GLY A 10 21.51 -14.47 -11.77
CA GLY A 10 22.33 -13.73 -12.75
C GLY A 10 21.86 -13.84 -14.19
N SER A 11 20.88 -14.70 -14.49
CA SER A 11 20.41 -14.92 -15.86
C SER A 11 19.65 -13.70 -16.40
N GLY A 12 19.60 -13.55 -17.74
CA GLY A 12 18.73 -12.56 -18.40
C GLY A 12 17.26 -12.74 -18.02
N LEU A 13 16.75 -13.97 -18.15
CA LEU A 13 15.37 -14.33 -17.82
C LEU A 13 14.97 -13.93 -16.38
N PHE A 14 15.84 -14.17 -15.39
CA PHE A 14 15.54 -13.78 -14.02
C PHE A 14 15.42 -12.26 -13.86
N ARG A 15 16.28 -11.50 -14.54
CA ARG A 15 16.23 -10.03 -14.52
C ARG A 15 14.96 -9.51 -15.18
N ASP A 16 14.56 -10.09 -16.31
CA ASP A 16 13.33 -9.70 -17.02
C ASP A 16 12.08 -10.00 -16.17
N ASN A 17 12.02 -11.19 -15.56
CA ASN A 17 10.93 -11.55 -14.65
C ASN A 17 10.85 -10.60 -13.45
N ARG A 18 12.00 -10.26 -12.85
CA ARG A 18 12.06 -9.30 -11.74
C ARG A 18 11.58 -7.92 -12.18
N ALA A 19 11.99 -7.44 -13.35
CA ALA A 19 11.58 -6.15 -13.88
C ALA A 19 10.06 -6.09 -14.12
N ALA A 20 9.49 -7.12 -14.75
CA ALA A 20 8.04 -7.21 -14.96
C ALA A 20 7.26 -7.25 -13.64
N HIS A 21 7.74 -8.02 -12.66
CA HIS A 21 7.10 -8.10 -11.34
C HIS A 21 7.14 -6.76 -10.59
N LEU A 22 8.29 -6.06 -10.61
CA LEU A 22 8.42 -4.73 -10.00
C LEU A 22 7.49 -3.71 -10.67
N LYS A 23 7.32 -3.80 -12.00
CA LYS A 23 6.36 -2.96 -12.73
C LYS A 23 4.92 -3.22 -12.25
N ALA A 24 4.51 -4.48 -12.11
CA ALA A 24 3.18 -4.81 -11.58
C ALA A 24 2.99 -4.32 -10.14
N LEU A 25 3.99 -4.48 -9.27
CA LEU A 25 3.95 -3.95 -7.90
C LEU A 25 3.80 -2.41 -7.87
N SER A 26 4.48 -1.70 -8.77
CA SER A 26 4.38 -0.23 -8.83
C SER A 26 2.95 0.24 -9.11
N GLN A 27 2.20 -0.47 -9.93
CA GLN A 27 0.80 -0.13 -10.21
C GLN A 27 -0.07 -0.26 -8.97
N ILE A 28 0.14 -1.32 -8.19
CA ILE A 28 -0.56 -1.56 -6.93
C ILE A 28 -0.19 -0.49 -5.90
N GLN A 29 1.10 -0.14 -5.80
CA GLN A 29 1.59 0.89 -4.89
C GLN A 29 0.93 2.24 -5.17
N VAL A 30 0.85 2.64 -6.44
CA VAL A 30 0.19 3.90 -6.84
C VAL A 30 -1.28 3.93 -6.42
N ALA A 31 -2.02 2.83 -6.63
CA ALA A 31 -3.42 2.74 -6.21
C ALA A 31 -3.59 2.82 -4.68
N ALA A 32 -2.71 2.14 -3.93
CA ALA A 32 -2.71 2.16 -2.47
C ALA A 32 -2.33 3.54 -1.92
N ASP A 33 -1.33 4.21 -2.51
CA ASP A 33 -0.91 5.55 -2.14
C ASP A 33 -2.02 6.56 -2.38
N PHE A 34 -2.72 6.46 -3.52
CA PHE A 34 -3.89 7.28 -3.81
C PHE A 34 -4.99 7.08 -2.76
N ALA A 35 -5.36 5.83 -2.46
CA ALA A 35 -6.36 5.51 -1.45
C ALA A 35 -5.95 5.99 -0.04
N SER A 36 -4.66 6.00 0.28
CA SER A 36 -4.14 6.48 1.56
C SER A 36 -4.43 7.96 1.81
N GLN A 37 -4.61 8.76 0.75
CA GLN A 37 -4.97 10.18 0.84
C GLN A 37 -6.43 10.41 1.24
N GLY A 38 -7.27 9.36 1.27
CA GLY A 38 -8.68 9.46 1.61
C GLY A 38 -9.47 10.33 0.62
N GLY A 39 -10.42 11.13 1.12
CA GLY A 39 -11.29 11.97 0.29
C GLY A 39 -10.65 13.25 -0.28
N GLY A 40 -9.32 13.30 -0.41
CA GLY A 40 -8.57 14.47 -0.87
C GLY A 40 -8.36 15.57 0.19
N GLU A 41 -7.58 16.59 -0.18
CA GLU A 41 -7.11 17.63 0.75
C GLU A 41 -8.25 18.45 1.37
N LEU A 42 -9.23 18.87 0.56
CA LEU A 42 -10.38 19.65 1.04
C LEU A 42 -11.20 18.90 2.09
N SER A 43 -11.46 17.62 1.86
CA SER A 43 -12.19 16.77 2.81
C SER A 43 -11.39 16.56 4.09
N ARG A 44 -10.08 16.36 3.97
CA ARG A 44 -9.17 16.24 5.13
C ARG A 44 -9.15 17.52 5.97
N ALA A 45 -8.99 18.68 5.33
CA ALA A 45 -8.99 19.97 5.99
C ALA A 45 -10.30 20.22 6.74
N ARG A 46 -11.45 19.93 6.11
CA ARG A 46 -12.77 20.03 6.75
C ARG A 46 -12.93 19.07 7.94
N HIS A 47 -12.36 17.88 7.86
CA HIS A 47 -12.40 16.92 8.97
C HIS A 47 -11.56 17.40 10.16
N LEU A 48 -10.35 17.92 9.87
CA LEU A 48 -9.44 18.47 10.87
C LEU A 48 -9.98 19.76 11.50
N SER A 49 -10.62 20.65 10.73
CA SER A 49 -11.20 21.90 11.22
C SER A 49 -12.32 21.70 12.26
N ARG A 50 -12.89 20.48 12.32
CA ARG A 50 -13.87 20.06 13.33
C ARG A 50 -13.21 19.49 14.59
N GLY A 51 -11.89 19.62 14.74
CA GLY A 51 -11.11 19.07 15.86
C GLY A 51 -11.03 17.54 15.85
N LYS A 52 -11.31 16.88 14.71
CA LYS A 52 -11.31 15.42 14.61
C LYS A 52 -10.02 14.90 14.01
N MET A 53 -9.49 13.83 14.60
CA MET A 53 -8.36 13.08 14.05
C MET A 53 -8.77 12.32 12.78
N LEU A 54 -7.89 12.28 11.78
CA LEU A 54 -8.08 11.49 10.55
C LEU A 54 -8.15 9.98 10.88
N PRO A 55 -8.93 9.17 10.13
CA PRO A 55 -9.12 7.76 10.44
C PRO A 55 -7.82 6.96 10.59
N ARG A 56 -6.87 7.10 9.66
CA ARG A 56 -5.57 6.40 9.74
C ARG A 56 -4.76 6.83 10.96
N ASN A 57 -4.78 8.11 11.32
CA ASN A 57 -4.13 8.61 12.52
C ASN A 57 -4.77 8.02 13.80
N ARG A 58 -6.09 7.72 13.79
CA ARG A 58 -6.73 7.05 14.94
C ARG A 58 -6.20 5.63 15.12
N VAL A 59 -6.06 4.89 14.02
CA VAL A 59 -5.47 3.54 14.04
C VAL A 59 -4.02 3.62 14.53
N SER A 60 -3.20 4.51 13.97
CA SER A 60 -1.80 4.66 14.41
C SER A 60 -1.65 5.04 15.88
N ASN A 61 -2.56 5.86 16.45
CA ASN A 61 -2.54 6.21 17.86
C ASN A 61 -3.13 5.13 18.79
N LEU A 62 -3.87 4.16 18.23
CA LEU A 62 -4.42 3.03 18.97
C LEU A 62 -3.41 1.88 19.08
N LEU A 63 -2.55 1.72 18.07
CA LEU A 63 -1.56 0.67 18.00
C LEU A 63 -0.37 0.93 18.93
N ASP A 64 0.23 -0.14 19.45
CA ASP A 64 1.47 -0.02 20.22
C ASP A 64 2.60 0.52 19.33
N PRO A 65 3.47 1.41 19.87
CA PRO A 65 4.61 1.93 19.12
C PRO A 65 5.52 0.82 18.57
N GLY A 66 5.75 0.84 17.26
CA GLY A 66 6.60 -0.15 16.58
C GLY A 66 5.90 -1.47 16.26
N SER A 67 4.62 -1.64 16.63
CA SER A 67 3.87 -2.83 16.23
C SER A 67 3.69 -2.89 14.70
N PRO A 68 3.84 -4.07 14.08
CA PRO A 68 3.55 -4.23 12.66
C PRO A 68 2.04 -4.10 12.43
N PHE A 69 1.66 -3.47 11.32
CA PHE A 69 0.26 -3.35 10.90
C PHE A 69 0.07 -3.98 9.52
N LEU A 70 -0.88 -4.91 9.43
CA LEU A 70 -1.30 -5.51 8.16
C LEU A 70 -2.66 -4.94 7.76
N GLU A 71 -2.66 -4.10 6.73
CA GLU A 71 -3.88 -3.49 6.22
C GLU A 71 -4.65 -4.44 5.29
N ILE A 72 -5.97 -4.44 5.39
CA ILE A 72 -6.87 -5.24 4.55
C ILE A 72 -7.68 -4.30 3.66
N GLY A 73 -7.68 -4.56 2.36
CA GLY A 73 -8.52 -3.83 1.41
C GLY A 73 -8.03 -2.42 1.06
N ALA A 74 -6.71 -2.16 1.11
CA ALA A 74 -6.13 -0.85 0.78
C ALA A 74 -6.54 -0.31 -0.61
N THR A 75 -6.82 -1.20 -1.56
CA THR A 75 -7.26 -0.86 -2.93
C THR A 75 -8.75 -1.16 -3.17
N ALA A 76 -9.55 -1.32 -2.10
CA ALA A 76 -10.98 -1.56 -2.23
C ALA A 76 -11.64 -0.40 -3.00
N ALA A 77 -12.58 -0.76 -3.89
CA ALA A 77 -13.29 0.16 -4.78
C ALA A 77 -12.43 0.94 -5.80
N HIS A 78 -11.13 0.63 -5.96
CA HIS A 78 -10.31 1.26 -6.99
C HIS A 78 -10.87 0.98 -8.40
N GLY A 79 -11.21 2.04 -9.14
CA GLY A 79 -11.76 1.94 -10.50
C GLY A 79 -13.18 1.38 -10.59
N MET A 80 -13.94 1.33 -9.49
CA MET A 80 -15.31 0.79 -9.46
C MET A 80 -16.40 1.84 -9.72
N TYR A 81 -16.09 3.13 -9.61
CA TYR A 81 -17.05 4.23 -9.70
C TYR A 81 -16.50 5.37 -10.56
N ASP A 82 -17.39 6.06 -11.27
CA ASP A 82 -17.12 7.26 -12.08
C ASP A 82 -17.45 8.56 -11.33
#